data_AF-C1F1D3-F1
#
_entry.id   AF-C1F1D3-F1
#
_cell.length_a   1.000
_cell.length_b   1.000
_cell.length_c   1.000
_cell.angle_alpha   90.00
_cell.angle_beta   90.00
_cell.angle_gamma   90.00
#
_symmetry.space_group_name_H-M   'P 1'
#
loop_
_entity.id
_entity.type
_entity.pdbx_description
1 polymer ?
#
loop_
_entity_poly.entity_id
_entity_poly.type
_entity_poly.pdbx_seq_one_letter_code
_entity_poly.pdbx_strand_id
1 'polypeptide(L)'
;MSEITKHTDIAQHPAGPEHGESIHLPAGTSWPIVLAFGCTMLLGGILLGAYISLLGAVLVVFGCVGWFRQLFPHEHAEHIPVVVQPIHVETVRKKIDRYVLPGNLPADAEPPVSTPIMAGLKGGIAGGIAMVIPALIYGVVAHHSIWYPINLLGGAGLTGMGSLSTASLNAFHPATFIIAIVIHITTSLLVGLLYGALLPLLPRHPIVLGGIVTPLLWTGLLHSSLGLINPTFDVRISWPWFVVSQIAFGLVAGWIVSRDESYRRVQKLPFAMRAGLEIPGIMHESDKNGNGEGSH
;
A
#
# COMPACT_ATOMS: atom_id res chain seq x y z
N MET A 1 33.42 8.91 58.40
CA MET A 1 33.61 9.07 56.94
C MET A 1 33.10 7.78 56.33
N SER A 2 31.80 7.76 55.98
CA SER A 2 31.06 6.54 55.58
C SER A 2 31.18 6.39 54.06
N GLU A 3 31.80 5.29 53.66
CA GLU A 3 31.95 4.87 52.28
C GLU A 3 30.61 4.31 51.80
N ILE A 4 29.96 4.99 50.86
CA ILE A 4 28.70 4.54 50.24
C ILE A 4 29.07 3.53 49.17
N THR A 5 29.08 2.25 49.52
CA THR A 5 29.14 1.15 48.58
C THR A 5 27.83 1.12 47.77
N LYS A 6 27.86 1.69 46.56
CA LYS A 6 26.81 1.48 45.57
C LYS A 6 26.86 0.01 45.14
N HIS A 7 25.93 -0.80 45.64
CA HIS A 7 25.61 -2.09 45.03
C HIS A 7 25.00 -1.82 43.65
N THR A 8 25.83 -1.89 42.62
CA THR A 8 25.37 -2.06 41.24
C THR A 8 25.01 -3.54 41.11
N ASP A 9 23.72 -3.87 41.27
CA ASP A 9 23.23 -5.21 40.93
C ASP A 9 23.25 -5.34 39.40
N ILE A 10 24.34 -5.92 38.90
CA ILE A 10 24.51 -6.30 37.51
C ILE A 10 23.71 -7.60 37.34
N ALA A 11 22.53 -7.52 36.75
CA ALA A 11 21.76 -8.71 36.40
C ALA A 11 22.51 -9.47 35.30
N GLN A 12 23.24 -10.52 35.69
CA GLN A 12 23.83 -11.47 34.76
C GLN A 12 22.71 -12.40 34.27
N HIS A 13 22.33 -12.25 33.00
CA HIS A 13 21.46 -13.24 32.37
C HIS A 13 22.30 -14.48 32.01
N PRO A 14 21.91 -15.70 32.43
CA PRO A 14 22.59 -16.91 32.01
C PRO A 14 22.55 -17.03 30.48
N ALA A 15 23.65 -17.53 29.89
CA ALA A 15 23.66 -17.87 28.49
C ALA A 15 22.52 -18.85 28.19
N GLY A 16 21.73 -18.56 27.15
CA GLY A 16 20.65 -19.44 26.72
C GLY A 16 21.15 -20.84 26.35
N PRO A 17 20.24 -21.83 26.21
CA PRO A 17 20.61 -23.22 25.87
C PRO A 17 21.44 -23.29 24.57
N GLU A 18 22.28 -24.31 24.43
CA GLU A 18 23.11 -24.50 23.23
C GLU A 18 22.26 -24.44 21.95
N HIS A 19 22.54 -23.45 21.10
CA HIS A 19 21.90 -23.33 19.79
C HIS A 19 22.64 -24.24 18.80
N GLY A 20 21.91 -24.93 17.93
CA GLY A 20 22.50 -25.82 16.92
C GLY A 20 23.50 -25.10 16.00
N GLU A 21 24.47 -25.85 15.47
CA GLU A 21 25.62 -25.34 14.70
C GLU A 21 25.26 -24.54 13.42
N SER A 22 24.00 -24.60 12.97
CA SER A 22 23.51 -23.85 11.81
C SER A 22 22.11 -23.29 12.04
N ILE A 23 21.85 -22.10 11.50
CA ILE A 23 20.51 -21.50 11.44
C ILE A 23 19.98 -21.66 10.02
N HIS A 24 18.75 -22.13 9.90
CA HIS A 24 18.02 -22.22 8.64
C HIS A 24 17.37 -20.87 8.32
N LEU A 25 17.85 -20.19 7.27
CA LEU A 25 17.32 -18.91 6.83
C LEU A 25 16.77 -19.00 5.40
N PRO A 26 15.72 -18.25 5.05
CA PRO A 26 15.28 -18.15 3.67
C PRO A 26 16.39 -17.50 2.82
N ALA A 27 16.73 -18.12 1.69
CA ALA A 27 17.71 -17.55 0.77
C ALA A 27 17.17 -16.28 0.12
N GLY A 28 18.05 -15.32 -0.16
CA GLY A 28 17.67 -14.09 -0.87
C GLY A 28 17.15 -14.38 -2.29
N THR A 29 16.06 -13.70 -2.70
CA THR A 29 15.51 -13.81 -4.05
C THR A 29 15.39 -12.45 -4.74
N SER A 30 15.88 -12.38 -5.98
CA SER A 30 15.80 -11.17 -6.82
C SER A 30 14.55 -11.15 -7.72
N TRP A 31 13.76 -12.21 -7.77
CA TRP A 31 12.62 -12.26 -8.69
C TRP A 31 11.50 -11.27 -8.38
N PRO A 32 11.15 -10.96 -7.11
CA PRO A 32 10.15 -9.95 -6.81
C PRO A 32 10.51 -8.57 -7.37
N ILE A 33 11.79 -8.17 -7.31
CA ILE A 33 12.22 -6.86 -7.83
C ILE A 33 12.23 -6.84 -9.36
N VAL A 34 12.63 -7.94 -10.00
CA VAL A 34 12.55 -8.10 -11.47
C VAL A 34 11.11 -8.03 -11.95
N LEU A 35 10.18 -8.71 -11.25
CA LEU A 35 8.76 -8.67 -11.56
C LEU A 35 8.18 -7.25 -11.40
N ALA A 36 8.49 -6.56 -10.31
CA ALA A 36 8.05 -5.19 -10.07
C ALA A 36 8.58 -4.22 -11.15
N PHE A 37 9.84 -4.36 -11.53
CA PHE A 37 10.45 -3.58 -12.61
C PHE A 37 9.79 -3.88 -13.98
N GLY A 38 9.54 -5.16 -14.27
CA GLY A 38 8.80 -5.59 -15.45
C GLY A 38 7.39 -5.00 -15.53
N CYS A 39 6.63 -5.05 -14.43
CA CYS A 39 5.31 -4.42 -14.35
C CYS A 39 5.37 -2.90 -14.60
N THR A 40 6.39 -2.23 -14.05
CA THR A 40 6.60 -0.80 -14.24
C THR A 40 6.88 -0.47 -15.70
N MET A 41 7.75 -1.21 -16.37
CA MET A 41 8.03 -1.03 -17.80
C MET A 41 6.82 -1.39 -18.68
N LEU A 42 6.08 -2.45 -18.32
CA LEU A 42 4.91 -2.91 -19.06
C LEU A 42 3.85 -1.80 -19.12
N LEU A 43 3.54 -1.20 -17.97
CA LEU A 43 2.56 -0.11 -17.86
C LEU A 43 3.13 1.23 -18.32
N GLY A 44 4.37 1.55 -17.95
CA GLY A 44 5.05 2.78 -18.36
C GLY A 44 5.31 2.86 -19.87
N GLY A 45 5.46 1.72 -20.54
CA GLY A 45 5.60 1.64 -21.99
C GLY A 45 4.35 2.08 -22.76
N ILE A 46 3.18 2.17 -22.11
CA ILE A 46 2.00 2.82 -22.72
C ILE A 46 2.34 4.28 -23.07
N LEU A 47 3.10 4.96 -22.22
CA LEU A 47 3.53 6.35 -22.43
C LEU A 47 4.81 6.45 -23.25
N LEU A 48 5.74 5.51 -23.07
CA LEU A 48 7.11 5.60 -23.59
C LEU A 48 7.31 4.87 -24.93
N GLY A 49 6.39 3.98 -25.31
CA GLY A 49 6.39 3.26 -26.59
C GLY A 49 6.29 1.74 -26.45
N ALA A 50 5.75 1.11 -27.49
CA ALA A 50 5.42 -0.33 -27.52
C ALA A 50 6.61 -1.25 -27.22
N TYR A 51 7.85 -0.87 -27.60
CA TYR A 51 9.04 -1.65 -27.30
C TYR A 51 9.34 -1.75 -25.80
N ILE A 52 9.08 -0.68 -25.04
CA ILE A 52 9.26 -0.66 -23.58
C ILE A 52 8.21 -1.53 -22.91
N SER A 53 6.95 -1.47 -23.39
CA SER A 53 5.90 -2.37 -22.89
C SER A 53 6.22 -3.83 -23.19
N LEU A 54 6.74 -4.15 -24.38
CA LEU A 54 7.12 -5.51 -24.75
C LEU A 54 8.23 -6.04 -23.85
N LEU A 55 9.29 -5.25 -23.62
CA LEU A 55 10.37 -5.61 -22.71
C LEU A 55 9.85 -5.83 -21.28
N GLY A 56 8.94 -4.96 -20.82
CA GLY A 56 8.25 -5.14 -19.54
C GLY A 56 7.47 -6.44 -19.46
N ALA A 57 6.70 -6.80 -20.49
CA ALA A 57 5.95 -8.06 -20.54
C ALA A 57 6.87 -9.28 -20.41
N VAL A 58 8.01 -9.26 -21.12
CA VAL A 58 9.02 -10.31 -21.05
C VAL A 58 9.55 -10.45 -19.62
N LEU A 59 9.94 -9.33 -18.98
CA LEU A 59 10.42 -9.33 -17.59
C LEU A 59 9.36 -9.83 -16.60
N VAL A 60 8.08 -9.52 -16.80
CA VAL A 60 6.99 -10.04 -15.97
C VAL A 60 6.91 -11.56 -16.07
N VAL A 61 6.98 -12.13 -17.27
CA VAL A 61 6.95 -13.59 -17.46
C VAL A 61 8.15 -14.24 -16.77
N PHE A 62 9.37 -13.74 -16.99
CA PHE A 62 10.57 -14.28 -16.35
C PHE A 62 10.55 -14.11 -14.82
N GLY A 63 10.08 -12.96 -14.32
CA GLY A 63 9.90 -12.68 -12.90
C GLY A 63 8.93 -13.67 -12.24
N CYS A 64 7.76 -13.88 -12.84
CA CYS A 64 6.77 -14.85 -12.36
C CYS A 64 7.32 -16.27 -12.36
N VAL A 65 7.87 -16.73 -13.49
CA VAL A 65 8.40 -18.11 -13.61
C VAL A 65 9.57 -18.33 -12.66
N GLY A 66 10.52 -17.39 -12.59
CA GLY A 66 11.68 -17.49 -11.73
C GLY A 66 11.29 -17.51 -10.24
N TRP A 67 10.34 -16.67 -9.85
CA TRP A 67 9.85 -16.64 -8.47
C TRP A 67 9.12 -17.93 -8.11
N PHE A 68 8.21 -18.40 -8.97
CA PHE A 68 7.42 -19.61 -8.73
C PHE A 68 8.31 -20.86 -8.61
N ARG A 69 9.35 -20.95 -9.43
CA ARG A 69 10.33 -22.05 -9.38
C ARG A 69 11.21 -22.05 -8.13
N GLN A 70 11.33 -20.92 -7.43
CA GLN A 70 12.09 -20.85 -6.17
C GLN A 70 11.23 -21.15 -4.93
N LEU A 71 9.90 -21.02 -5.03
CA LEU A 71 9.00 -21.36 -3.94
C LEU A 71 8.54 -22.83 -3.97
N PHE A 72 8.42 -23.43 -5.15
CA PHE A 72 7.88 -24.79 -5.30
C PHE A 72 8.91 -25.78 -5.86
N PRO A 73 8.91 -27.05 -5.42
CA PRO A 73 8.12 -27.62 -4.32
C PRO A 73 8.68 -27.39 -2.91
N HIS A 74 9.98 -27.06 -2.80
CA HIS A 74 10.64 -26.79 -1.52
C HIS A 74 11.34 -25.44 -1.59
N GLU A 75 11.23 -24.70 -0.49
CA GLU A 75 11.78 -23.36 -0.32
C GLU A 75 13.30 -23.39 -0.44
N HIS A 76 13.89 -22.45 -1.18
CA HIS A 76 15.34 -22.28 -1.17
C HIS A 76 15.78 -21.73 0.19
N ALA A 77 16.39 -22.58 1.00
CA ALA A 77 16.95 -22.22 2.30
C ALA A 77 18.48 -22.26 2.29
N GLU A 78 19.08 -21.33 3.02
CA GLU A 78 20.52 -21.24 3.24
C GLU A 78 20.83 -21.57 4.71
N HIS A 79 21.77 -22.49 4.93
CA HIS A 79 22.27 -22.83 6.26
C HIS A 79 23.52 -22.00 6.54
N ILE A 80 23.39 -21.03 7.44
CA ILE A 80 24.52 -20.18 7.84
C ILE A 80 25.12 -20.76 9.14
N PRO A 81 26.44 -21.02 9.19
CA PRO A 81 27.09 -21.52 10.39
C PRO A 81 27.06 -20.46 11.49
N VAL A 82 26.65 -20.88 12.69
CA VAL A 82 26.57 -19.99 13.85
C VAL A 82 27.94 -19.93 14.51
N VAL A 83 28.65 -18.82 14.33
CA VAL A 83 29.81 -18.52 15.16
C VAL A 83 29.30 -17.85 16.43
N VAL A 84 29.23 -18.63 17.52
CA VAL A 84 28.89 -18.11 18.85
C VAL A 84 30.00 -17.16 19.27
N GLN A 85 29.75 -15.86 19.16
CA GLN A 85 30.63 -14.84 19.69
C GLN A 85 30.17 -14.54 21.12
N PRO A 86 31.01 -14.76 22.15
CA PRO A 86 30.66 -14.44 23.53
C PRO A 86 30.67 -12.91 23.69
N ILE A 87 29.56 -12.27 23.33
CA ILE A 87 29.38 -10.84 23.52
C ILE A 87 28.90 -10.65 24.96
N HIS A 88 29.74 -10.05 25.81
CA HIS A 88 29.28 -9.52 27.09
C HIS A 88 28.46 -8.26 26.81
N VAL A 89 27.14 -8.40 26.82
CA VAL A 89 26.22 -7.30 26.59
C VAL A 89 26.07 -6.50 27.88
N GLU A 90 26.99 -5.57 28.12
CA GLU A 90 26.83 -4.57 29.18
C GLU A 90 25.94 -3.44 28.65
N THR A 91 24.71 -3.33 29.17
CA THR A 91 23.80 -2.23 28.79
C THR A 91 23.70 -1.19 29.90
N VAL A 92 24.11 0.05 29.62
CA VAL A 92 23.76 1.23 30.42
C VAL A 92 22.39 1.72 29.97
N ARG A 93 21.37 0.86 30.03
CA ARG A 93 20.04 1.24 29.54
C ARG A 93 19.38 2.16 30.58
N LYS A 94 19.21 3.45 30.25
CA LYS A 94 18.33 4.34 31.02
C LYS A 94 16.93 3.74 30.97
N LYS A 95 16.35 3.43 32.13
CA LYS A 95 14.98 2.89 32.26
C LYS A 95 14.01 3.93 31.65
N ILE A 96 13.62 3.72 30.40
CA ILE A 96 12.59 4.53 29.73
C ILE A 96 11.26 4.10 30.35
N ASP A 97 10.46 5.09 30.72
CA ASP A 97 9.15 4.87 31.30
C ASP A 97 8.32 4.04 30.33
N ARG A 98 7.89 2.85 30.77
CA ARG A 98 7.07 1.97 29.94
C ARG A 98 5.71 2.64 29.78
N TYR A 99 5.31 2.90 28.54
CA TYR A 99 4.00 3.47 28.27
C TYR A 99 2.94 2.43 28.62
N VAL A 100 2.33 2.57 29.81
CA VAL A 100 1.18 1.75 30.21
C VAL A 100 0.03 2.13 29.30
N LEU A 101 -0.46 1.19 28.50
CA LEU A 101 -1.63 1.44 27.68
C LEU A 101 -2.81 1.79 28.60
N PRO A 102 -3.63 2.79 28.25
CA PRO A 102 -4.92 3.00 28.91
C PRO A 102 -5.66 1.66 29.02
N GLY A 103 -6.15 1.32 30.21
CA GLY A 103 -6.65 0.00 30.61
C GLY A 103 -7.94 -0.49 29.93
N ASN A 104 -8.16 -0.10 28.68
CA ASN A 104 -9.34 -0.37 27.86
C ASN A 104 -8.98 -1.08 26.55
N LEU A 105 -7.75 -1.56 26.39
CA LEU A 105 -7.44 -2.60 25.41
C LEU A 105 -7.69 -3.97 26.06
N PRO A 106 -8.49 -4.85 25.42
CA PRO A 106 -8.70 -6.20 25.92
C PRO A 106 -7.34 -6.88 26.15
N ALA A 107 -7.16 -7.54 27.31
CA ALA A 107 -5.91 -8.22 27.66
C ALA A 107 -5.52 -9.34 26.67
N ASP A 108 -6.48 -9.73 25.83
CA ASP A 108 -6.45 -10.73 24.76
C ASP A 108 -6.46 -10.11 23.36
N ALA A 109 -6.11 -8.82 23.22
CA ALA A 109 -6.03 -8.17 21.91
C ALA A 109 -4.90 -8.77 21.07
N GLU A 110 -5.20 -9.85 20.36
CA GLU A 110 -4.33 -10.41 19.33
C GLU A 110 -4.02 -9.30 18.30
N PRO A 111 -2.74 -9.11 17.93
CA PRO A 111 -2.39 -8.17 16.87
C PRO A 111 -3.21 -8.50 15.63
N PRO A 112 -3.83 -7.50 14.97
CA PRO A 112 -4.73 -7.76 13.85
C PRO A 112 -3.94 -8.46 12.73
N VAL A 113 -4.21 -9.74 12.53
CA VAL A 113 -3.63 -10.54 11.43
C VAL A 113 -4.09 -10.00 10.06
N SER A 114 -5.24 -9.31 10.00
CA SER A 114 -5.76 -8.74 8.76
C SER A 114 -5.31 -7.30 8.55
N THR A 115 -4.48 -7.11 7.51
CA THR A 115 -4.17 -5.77 7.00
C THR A 115 -5.39 -5.20 6.25
N PRO A 116 -5.67 -3.90 6.37
CA PRO A 116 -6.80 -3.23 5.68
C PRO A 116 -6.60 -3.10 4.15
N ILE A 117 -5.63 -3.82 3.57
CA ILE A 117 -5.32 -3.80 2.13
C ILE A 117 -6.52 -4.29 1.32
N MET A 118 -7.15 -5.39 1.73
CA MET A 118 -8.33 -5.92 1.04
C MET A 118 -9.53 -4.97 1.12
N ALA A 119 -9.68 -4.26 2.25
CA ALA A 119 -10.69 -3.20 2.37
C ALA A 119 -10.43 -2.09 1.34
N GLY A 120 -9.16 -1.68 1.20
CA GLY A 120 -8.70 -0.74 0.19
C GLY A 120 -9.03 -1.17 -1.24
N LEU A 121 -8.73 -2.42 -1.59
CA LEU A 121 -9.01 -2.98 -2.91
C LEU A 121 -10.50 -2.95 -3.26
N LYS A 122 -11.36 -3.39 -2.33
CA LYS A 122 -12.83 -3.29 -2.45
C LYS A 122 -13.28 -1.84 -2.62
N GLY A 123 -12.70 -0.93 -1.83
CA GLY A 123 -12.95 0.51 -1.92
C GLY A 123 -12.58 1.08 -3.27
N GLY A 124 -11.42 0.71 -3.82
CA GLY A 124 -10.96 1.13 -5.15
C GLY A 124 -11.90 0.69 -6.26
N ILE A 125 -12.35 -0.56 -6.25
CA ILE A 125 -13.32 -1.08 -7.23
C ILE A 125 -14.64 -0.29 -7.14
N ALA A 126 -15.20 -0.15 -5.95
CA ALA A 126 -16.47 0.55 -5.74
C ALA A 126 -16.37 2.04 -6.11
N GLY A 127 -15.29 2.71 -5.71
CA GLY A 127 -14.98 4.09 -6.08
C GLY A 127 -14.82 4.26 -7.59
N GLY A 128 -14.11 3.33 -8.23
CA GLY A 128 -13.93 3.32 -9.68
C GLY A 128 -15.26 3.22 -10.44
N ILE A 129 -16.19 2.37 -9.96
CA ILE A 129 -17.54 2.29 -10.53
C ILE A 129 -18.30 3.59 -10.32
N ALA A 130 -18.26 4.16 -9.12
CA ALA A 130 -18.96 5.39 -8.79
C ALA A 130 -18.47 6.60 -9.62
N MET A 131 -17.17 6.67 -9.89
CA MET A 131 -16.53 7.73 -10.67
C MET A 131 -17.01 7.79 -12.13
N VAL A 132 -17.33 6.64 -12.71
CA VAL A 132 -17.77 6.53 -14.11
C VAL A 132 -19.11 7.25 -14.32
N ILE A 133 -20.00 7.21 -13.34
CA ILE A 133 -21.36 7.79 -13.44
C ILE A 133 -21.32 9.29 -13.80
N PRO A 134 -20.70 10.18 -12.99
CA PRO A 134 -20.62 11.61 -13.34
C PRO A 134 -19.82 11.88 -14.62
N ALA A 135 -18.81 11.05 -14.94
CA ALA A 135 -18.07 11.20 -16.19
C ALA A 135 -18.95 10.93 -17.42
N LEU A 136 -19.76 9.88 -17.39
CA LEU A 136 -20.70 9.56 -18.48
C LEU A 136 -21.84 10.58 -18.55
N ILE A 137 -22.35 11.06 -17.41
CA ILE A 137 -23.34 12.15 -17.37
C ILE A 137 -22.78 13.39 -18.08
N TYR A 138 -21.54 13.78 -17.78
CA TYR A 138 -20.87 14.87 -18.47
C TYR A 138 -20.79 14.64 -19.99
N GLY A 139 -20.36 13.44 -20.41
CA GLY A 139 -20.30 13.09 -21.85
C GLY A 139 -21.64 13.26 -22.55
N VAL A 140 -22.73 12.79 -21.94
CA VAL A 140 -24.08 12.91 -22.50
C VAL A 140 -24.59 14.35 -22.50
N VAL A 141 -24.39 15.08 -21.40
CA VAL A 141 -24.93 16.44 -21.23
C VAL A 141 -24.17 17.47 -22.08
N ALA A 142 -22.84 17.40 -22.11
CA ALA A 142 -22.01 18.41 -22.76
C ALA A 142 -21.63 18.04 -24.21
N HIS A 143 -21.54 16.75 -24.53
CA HIS A 143 -21.06 16.28 -25.84
C HIS A 143 -22.04 15.35 -26.57
N HIS A 144 -23.21 15.10 -25.99
CA HIS A 144 -24.22 14.17 -26.52
C HIS A 144 -23.65 12.78 -26.82
N SER A 145 -22.59 12.37 -26.11
CA SER A 145 -21.91 11.09 -26.34
C SER A 145 -21.26 10.57 -25.07
N ILE A 146 -21.52 9.30 -24.75
CA ILE A 146 -20.82 8.56 -23.70
C ILE A 146 -19.34 8.34 -24.04
N TRP A 147 -18.98 8.44 -25.33
CA TRP A 147 -17.64 8.14 -25.81
C TRP A 147 -16.64 9.26 -25.53
N TYR A 148 -17.10 10.51 -25.38
CA TYR A 148 -16.21 11.64 -25.12
C TYR A 148 -15.26 11.41 -23.92
N PRO A 149 -15.76 11.16 -22.69
CA PRO A 149 -14.89 10.94 -21.53
C PRO A 149 -14.04 9.66 -21.65
N ILE A 150 -14.56 8.62 -22.31
CA ILE A 150 -13.86 7.34 -22.51
C ILE A 150 -12.66 7.54 -23.43
N ASN A 151 -12.88 8.17 -24.58
CA ASN A 151 -11.85 8.45 -25.55
C ASN A 151 -10.85 9.47 -25.05
N LEU A 152 -11.30 10.44 -24.23
CA LEU A 152 -10.41 11.37 -23.57
C LEU A 152 -9.45 10.62 -22.64
N LEU A 153 -9.96 9.74 -21.76
CA LEU A 153 -9.13 8.95 -20.85
C LEU A 153 -8.19 8.00 -21.61
N GLY A 154 -8.71 7.25 -22.58
CA GLY A 154 -7.90 6.35 -23.41
C GLY A 154 -6.88 7.09 -24.27
N GLY A 155 -7.18 8.33 -24.63
CA GLY A 155 -6.32 9.22 -25.39
C GLY A 155 -5.16 9.82 -24.62
N ALA A 156 -5.26 9.89 -23.30
CA ALA A 156 -4.16 10.32 -22.44
C ALA A 156 -2.89 9.46 -22.65
N GLY A 157 -3.07 8.18 -23.01
CA GLY A 157 -1.97 7.23 -23.23
C GLY A 157 -1.43 7.17 -24.66
N LEU A 158 -1.96 7.96 -25.61
CA LEU A 158 -1.58 7.89 -27.02
C LEU A 158 -0.94 9.21 -27.48
N THR A 159 0.29 9.13 -27.99
CA THR A 159 0.97 10.28 -28.59
C THR A 159 0.19 10.77 -29.83
N GLY A 160 -0.11 12.08 -29.89
CA GLY A 160 -0.81 12.69 -31.03
C GLY A 160 -2.34 12.83 -30.91
N MET A 161 -2.99 12.34 -29.85
CA MET A 161 -4.46 12.50 -29.66
C MET A 161 -4.90 13.96 -29.43
N GLY A 162 -4.00 14.88 -29.09
CA GLY A 162 -4.33 16.30 -28.90
C GLY A 162 -4.91 16.96 -30.15
N SER A 163 -4.63 16.42 -31.34
CA SER A 163 -5.17 16.93 -32.61
C SER A 163 -6.51 16.30 -33.02
N LEU A 164 -7.08 15.39 -32.22
CA LEU A 164 -8.37 14.82 -32.58
C LEU A 164 -9.48 15.87 -32.54
N SER A 165 -10.33 15.81 -33.55
CA SER A 165 -11.57 16.57 -33.61
C SER A 165 -12.50 16.12 -32.49
N THR A 166 -13.38 17.02 -32.05
CA THR A 166 -14.45 16.69 -31.10
C THR A 166 -15.37 15.59 -31.63
N ALA A 167 -15.62 15.57 -32.94
CA ALA A 167 -16.39 14.52 -33.59
C ALA A 167 -15.74 13.13 -33.44
N SER A 168 -14.41 13.05 -33.54
CA SER A 168 -13.66 11.80 -33.31
C SER A 168 -13.76 11.35 -31.84
N LEU A 169 -13.65 12.27 -30.89
CA LEU A 169 -13.83 11.95 -29.46
C LEU A 169 -15.25 11.48 -29.14
N ASN A 170 -16.26 11.87 -29.92
CA ASN A 170 -17.64 11.46 -29.72
C ASN A 170 -17.97 10.09 -30.36
N ALA A 171 -17.07 9.50 -31.14
CA ALA A 171 -17.27 8.22 -31.83
C ALA A 171 -16.70 7.03 -31.06
N PHE A 172 -17.22 5.83 -31.29
CA PHE A 172 -16.63 4.63 -30.70
C PHE A 172 -15.27 4.30 -31.34
N HIS A 173 -14.26 4.11 -30.51
CA HIS A 173 -12.93 3.67 -30.92
C HIS A 173 -12.47 2.50 -30.03
N PRO A 174 -12.24 1.30 -30.60
CA PRO A 174 -11.95 0.11 -29.78
C PRO A 174 -10.60 0.21 -29.04
N ALA A 175 -9.60 0.84 -29.65
CA ALA A 175 -8.28 1.00 -29.05
C ALA A 175 -8.30 1.89 -27.80
N THR A 176 -8.89 3.08 -27.90
CA THR A 176 -9.04 4.01 -26.77
C THR A 176 -9.95 3.45 -25.69
N PHE A 177 -10.99 2.68 -26.06
CA PHE A 177 -11.84 1.99 -25.08
C PHE A 177 -11.05 0.98 -24.25
N ILE A 178 -10.23 0.13 -24.87
CA ILE A 178 -9.37 -0.83 -24.16
C ILE A 178 -8.37 -0.09 -23.26
N ILE A 179 -7.69 0.92 -23.79
CA ILE A 179 -6.72 1.71 -23.01
C ILE A 179 -7.39 2.40 -21.82
N ALA A 180 -8.57 2.99 -22.03
CA ALA A 180 -9.35 3.62 -20.96
C ALA A 180 -9.73 2.63 -19.86
N ILE A 181 -10.16 1.41 -20.22
CA ILE A 181 -10.45 0.35 -19.24
C ILE A 181 -9.20 0.00 -18.44
N VAL A 182 -8.06 -0.21 -19.09
CA VAL A 182 -6.81 -0.57 -18.41
C VAL A 182 -6.38 0.55 -17.46
N ILE A 183 -6.32 1.79 -17.93
CA ILE A 183 -5.97 2.95 -17.09
C ILE A 183 -6.93 3.06 -15.90
N HIS A 184 -8.24 2.94 -16.14
CA HIS A 184 -9.26 3.09 -15.10
C HIS A 184 -9.19 2.00 -14.04
N ILE A 185 -9.12 0.73 -14.45
CA ILE A 185 -9.02 -0.41 -13.53
C ILE A 185 -7.71 -0.30 -12.73
N THR A 186 -6.58 -0.15 -13.40
CA THR A 186 -5.28 -0.10 -12.73
C THR A 186 -5.21 1.06 -11.74
N THR A 187 -5.63 2.27 -12.16
CA THR A 187 -5.61 3.45 -11.27
C THR A 187 -6.57 3.28 -10.10
N SER A 188 -7.77 2.74 -10.34
CA SER A 188 -8.75 2.50 -9.28
C SER A 188 -8.25 1.50 -8.23
N LEU A 189 -7.58 0.42 -8.65
CA LEU A 189 -6.99 -0.56 -7.74
C LEU A 189 -5.80 0.04 -6.96
N LEU A 190 -4.91 0.78 -7.63
CA LEU A 190 -3.76 1.43 -6.98
C LEU A 190 -4.20 2.47 -5.94
N VAL A 191 -5.17 3.33 -6.28
CA VAL A 191 -5.72 4.30 -5.34
C VAL A 191 -6.49 3.59 -4.22
N GLY A 192 -7.20 2.50 -4.51
CA GLY A 192 -7.82 1.64 -3.50
C GLY A 192 -6.81 1.07 -2.49
N LEU A 193 -5.69 0.53 -2.98
CA LEU A 193 -4.60 0.05 -2.12
C LEU A 193 -4.03 1.18 -1.27
N LEU A 194 -3.84 2.37 -1.83
CA LEU A 194 -3.42 3.57 -1.10
C LEU A 194 -4.40 3.92 0.02
N TYR A 195 -5.71 3.83 -0.24
CA TYR A 195 -6.74 4.04 0.77
C TYR A 195 -6.66 2.98 1.89
N GLY A 196 -6.51 1.71 1.52
CA GLY A 196 -6.36 0.61 2.48
C GLY A 196 -5.14 0.81 3.40
N ALA A 197 -4.04 1.29 2.86
CA ALA A 197 -2.80 1.51 3.61
C ALA A 197 -2.82 2.80 4.47
N LEU A 198 -3.35 3.91 3.93
CA LEU A 198 -3.22 5.23 4.57
C LEU A 198 -4.41 5.63 5.44
N LEU A 199 -5.64 5.21 5.12
CA LEU A 199 -6.81 5.57 5.93
C LEU A 199 -6.72 5.13 7.40
N PRO A 200 -6.11 3.98 7.74
CA PRO A 200 -5.93 3.59 9.13
C PRO A 200 -5.00 4.54 9.88
N LEU A 201 -4.12 5.28 9.19
CA LEU A 201 -3.18 6.22 9.82
C LEU A 201 -3.80 7.57 10.13
N LEU A 202 -4.98 7.89 9.60
CA LEU A 202 -5.63 9.19 9.79
C LEU A 202 -6.50 9.23 11.07
N PRO A 203 -6.38 10.27 11.92
CA PRO A 203 -6.89 10.23 13.29
C PRO A 203 -8.36 10.65 13.50
N ARG A 204 -9.03 11.39 12.60
CA ARG A 204 -10.34 11.99 12.95
C ARG A 204 -11.47 11.92 11.91
N HIS A 205 -11.21 12.03 10.60
CA HIS A 205 -12.28 11.98 9.57
C HIS A 205 -11.84 11.29 8.28
N PRO A 206 -11.70 9.95 8.26
CA PRO A 206 -11.13 9.21 7.14
C PRO A 206 -11.92 9.38 5.83
N ILE A 207 -13.25 9.50 5.90
CA ILE A 207 -14.08 9.71 4.70
C ILE A 207 -13.92 11.14 4.15
N VAL A 208 -13.73 12.15 4.99
CA VAL A 208 -13.55 13.55 4.53
C VAL A 208 -12.13 13.75 4.00
N LEU A 209 -11.13 13.26 4.74
CA LEU A 209 -9.73 13.37 4.34
C LEU A 209 -9.46 12.53 3.09
N GLY A 210 -9.90 11.27 3.09
CA GLY A 210 -9.82 10.38 1.94
C GLY A 210 -10.69 10.87 0.80
N GLY A 211 -11.97 11.16 1.05
CA GLY A 211 -12.96 11.36 -0.01
C GLY A 211 -13.10 12.76 -0.59
N ILE A 212 -12.56 13.79 0.07
CA ILE A 212 -12.65 15.18 -0.41
C ILE A 212 -11.25 15.79 -0.53
N VAL A 213 -10.48 15.81 0.57
CA VAL A 213 -9.18 16.50 0.59
C VAL A 213 -8.20 15.87 -0.39
N THR A 214 -7.99 14.56 -0.33
CA THR A 214 -7.07 13.84 -1.23
C THR A 214 -7.45 13.99 -2.71
N PRO A 215 -8.72 13.77 -3.14
CA PRO A 215 -9.19 14.01 -4.49
C PRO A 215 -8.96 15.43 -5.00
N LEU A 216 -9.20 16.44 -4.15
CA LEU A 216 -8.98 17.83 -4.52
C LEU A 216 -7.49 18.15 -4.67
N LEU A 217 -6.65 17.67 -3.75
CA LEU A 217 -5.19 17.84 -3.84
C LEU A 217 -4.63 17.20 -5.11
N TRP A 218 -5.05 15.96 -5.41
CA TRP A 218 -4.63 15.27 -6.63
C TRP A 218 -5.11 15.98 -7.89
N THR A 219 -6.35 16.46 -7.88
CA THR A 219 -6.90 17.22 -9.01
C THR A 219 -6.15 18.54 -9.22
N GLY A 220 -5.85 19.26 -8.14
CA GLY A 220 -5.07 20.50 -8.22
C GLY A 220 -3.65 20.27 -8.76
N LEU A 221 -3.00 19.20 -8.31
CA LEU A 221 -1.69 18.80 -8.83
C LEU A 221 -1.76 18.47 -10.32
N LEU A 222 -2.71 17.62 -10.74
CA LEU A 222 -2.91 17.29 -12.15
C LEU A 222 -3.20 18.54 -12.98
N HIS A 223 -4.11 19.39 -12.54
CA HIS A 223 -4.44 20.66 -13.21
C HIS A 223 -3.22 21.56 -13.39
N SER A 224 -2.40 21.71 -12.35
CA SER A 224 -1.20 22.57 -12.41
C SER A 224 -0.11 22.01 -13.33
N SER A 225 0.03 20.68 -13.39
CA SER A 225 1.07 20.00 -14.17
C SER A 225 0.69 19.79 -15.63
N LEU A 226 -0.59 19.52 -15.92
CA LEU A 226 -1.04 19.07 -17.23
C LEU A 226 -0.95 20.17 -18.28
N GLY A 227 -1.24 21.43 -17.90
CA GLY A 227 -1.04 22.57 -18.80
C GLY A 227 0.41 22.75 -19.25
N LEU A 228 1.38 22.31 -18.44
CA LEU A 228 2.81 22.35 -18.78
C LEU A 228 3.24 21.17 -19.66
N ILE A 229 2.70 19.98 -19.39
CA ILE A 229 3.08 18.73 -20.07
C ILE A 229 2.36 18.58 -21.41
N ASN A 230 1.04 18.86 -21.43
CA ASN A 230 0.18 18.65 -22.58
C ASN A 230 -0.99 19.66 -22.58
N PRO A 231 -0.75 20.92 -22.98
CA PRO A 231 -1.77 21.97 -22.98
C PRO A 231 -2.95 21.64 -23.90
N THR A 232 -2.71 20.91 -24.99
CA THR A 232 -3.76 20.51 -25.94
C THR A 232 -4.73 19.50 -25.33
N PHE A 233 -4.25 18.66 -24.41
CA PHE A 233 -5.09 17.72 -23.69
C PHE A 233 -5.83 18.39 -22.53
N ASP A 234 -5.17 19.33 -21.83
CA ASP A 234 -5.76 20.11 -20.73
C ASP A 234 -7.05 20.83 -21.14
N VAL A 235 -7.06 21.51 -22.30
CA VAL A 235 -8.26 22.22 -22.79
C VAL A 235 -9.46 21.33 -23.11
N ARG A 236 -9.27 20.01 -23.21
CA ARG A 236 -10.35 19.04 -23.45
C ARG A 236 -10.99 18.53 -22.15
N ILE A 237 -10.32 18.73 -21.01
CA ILE A 237 -10.79 18.29 -19.69
C ILE A 237 -11.73 19.35 -19.12
N SER A 238 -12.96 18.93 -18.81
CA SER A 238 -13.82 19.75 -17.96
C SER A 238 -13.47 19.53 -16.50
N TRP A 239 -12.60 20.39 -15.96
CA TRP A 239 -12.14 20.33 -14.57
C TRP A 239 -13.24 20.23 -13.50
N PRO A 240 -14.38 20.96 -13.58
CA PRO A 240 -15.46 20.79 -12.60
C PRO A 240 -16.03 19.38 -12.57
N TRP A 241 -16.32 18.80 -13.73
CA TRP A 241 -16.81 17.43 -13.86
C TRP A 241 -15.76 16.39 -13.44
N PHE A 242 -14.49 16.65 -13.72
CA PHE A 242 -13.39 15.84 -13.20
C PHE A 242 -13.36 15.85 -11.67
N VAL A 243 -13.43 17.02 -11.02
CA VAL A 243 -13.51 17.14 -9.55
C VAL A 243 -14.70 16.37 -9.00
N VAL A 244 -15.89 16.48 -9.61
CA VAL A 244 -17.09 15.75 -9.19
C VAL A 244 -16.86 14.23 -9.26
N SER A 245 -16.28 13.74 -10.35
CA SER A 245 -15.89 12.33 -10.50
C SER A 245 -14.90 11.89 -9.42
N GLN A 246 -13.88 12.71 -9.12
CA GLN A 246 -12.87 12.41 -8.11
C GLN A 246 -13.46 12.37 -6.69
N ILE A 247 -14.39 13.27 -6.36
CA ILE A 247 -15.12 13.26 -5.09
C ILE A 247 -16.02 12.02 -5.01
N ALA A 248 -16.74 11.68 -6.09
CA ALA A 248 -17.58 10.48 -6.14
C ALA A 248 -16.76 9.21 -5.87
N PHE A 249 -15.58 9.08 -6.51
CA PHE A 249 -14.63 8.01 -6.22
C PHE A 249 -14.29 7.97 -4.72
N GLY A 250 -13.82 9.09 -4.18
CA GLY A 250 -13.25 9.14 -2.85
C GLY A 250 -14.29 8.91 -1.74
N LEU A 251 -15.50 9.44 -1.90
CA LEU A 251 -16.60 9.22 -0.97
C LEU A 251 -17.00 7.74 -0.92
N VAL A 252 -17.16 7.09 -2.09
CA VAL A 252 -17.56 5.68 -2.14
C VAL A 252 -16.43 4.76 -1.68
N ALA A 253 -15.19 5.00 -2.11
CA ALA A 253 -14.04 4.23 -1.64
C ALA A 253 -13.86 4.37 -0.13
N GLY A 254 -13.89 5.60 0.41
CA GLY A 254 -13.81 5.86 1.84
C GLY A 254 -14.95 5.21 2.63
N TRP A 255 -16.17 5.25 2.10
CA TRP A 255 -17.34 4.61 2.73
C TRP A 255 -17.19 3.08 2.81
N ILE A 256 -16.80 2.41 1.72
CA ILE A 256 -16.57 0.96 1.70
C ILE A 256 -15.44 0.57 2.67
N VAL A 257 -14.30 1.26 2.63
CA VAL A 257 -13.17 0.98 3.52
C VAL A 257 -13.57 1.16 4.98
N SER A 258 -14.30 2.24 5.30
CA SER A 258 -14.73 2.53 6.68
C SER A 258 -15.64 1.47 7.30
N ARG A 259 -16.33 0.68 6.46
CA ARG A 259 -17.23 -0.39 6.90
C ARG A 259 -16.55 -1.75 7.06
N ASP A 260 -15.35 -1.92 6.54
CA ASP A 260 -14.63 -3.19 6.67
C ASP A 260 -14.19 -3.41 8.13
N GLU A 261 -14.38 -4.63 8.64
CA GLU A 261 -14.06 -4.97 10.03
C GLU A 261 -12.58 -4.87 10.33
N SER A 262 -11.71 -5.19 9.36
CA SER A 262 -10.26 -5.08 9.51
C SER A 262 -9.86 -3.63 9.73
N TYR A 263 -10.48 -2.71 8.98
CA TYR A 263 -10.28 -1.29 9.15
C TYR A 263 -10.71 -0.80 10.54
N ARG A 264 -11.92 -1.17 10.97
CA ARG A 264 -12.47 -0.77 12.29
C ARG A 264 -11.64 -1.32 13.45
N ARG A 265 -11.01 -2.49 13.29
CA ARG A 265 -10.12 -3.09 14.28
C ARG A 265 -8.82 -2.30 14.41
N VAL A 266 -8.15 -2.01 13.30
CA VAL A 266 -6.89 -1.25 13.28
C VAL A 266 -7.09 0.18 13.79
N GLN A 267 -8.23 0.82 13.51
CA GLN A 267 -8.51 2.17 14.00
C GLN A 267 -8.58 2.30 15.54
N LYS A 268 -8.91 1.22 16.26
CA LYS A 268 -8.94 1.22 17.74
C LYS A 268 -7.54 1.23 18.36
N LEU A 269 -6.51 0.90 17.58
CA LEU A 269 -5.13 0.88 18.07
C LEU A 269 -4.57 2.32 18.19
N PRO A 270 -3.71 2.59 19.18
CA PRO A 270 -2.94 3.82 19.25
C PRO A 270 -2.15 4.06 17.96
N PHE A 271 -1.99 5.33 17.58
CA PHE A 271 -1.33 5.74 16.34
C PHE A 271 0.02 5.03 16.13
N ALA A 272 0.83 4.92 17.17
CA ALA A 272 2.15 4.29 17.09
C ALA A 272 2.09 2.82 16.65
N MET A 273 1.12 2.04 17.15
CA MET A 273 0.93 0.66 16.71
C MET A 273 0.42 0.59 15.26
N ARG A 274 -0.45 1.53 14.84
CA ARG A 274 -0.92 1.58 13.44
C ARG A 274 0.19 1.95 12.46
N ALA A 275 1.14 2.78 12.91
CA ALA A 275 2.27 3.25 12.13
C ALA A 275 3.45 2.25 12.11
N GLY A 276 3.36 1.13 12.83
CA GLY A 276 4.44 0.16 12.96
C GLY A 276 5.63 0.66 13.78
N LEU A 277 5.42 1.64 14.67
CA LEU A 277 6.45 2.09 15.60
C LEU A 277 6.59 1.07 16.74
N GLU A 278 7.76 0.43 16.83
CA GLU A 278 8.09 -0.45 17.95
C GLU A 278 8.21 0.38 19.24
N ILE A 279 7.26 0.21 20.16
CA ILE A 279 7.31 0.83 21.48
C ILE A 279 7.83 -0.21 22.49
N PRO A 280 8.95 0.07 23.19
CA PRO A 280 9.44 -0.78 24.26
C PRO A 280 8.37 -1.00 25.34
N GLY A 281 7.99 -2.26 25.58
CA GLY A 281 7.01 -2.67 26.61
C GLY A 281 5.64 -3.11 26.11
N ILE A 282 5.38 -3.13 24.80
CA ILE A 282 4.10 -3.61 24.21
C ILE A 282 4.16 -5.08 23.78
N MET A 283 5.32 -5.55 23.28
CA MET A 283 5.52 -6.97 23.00
C MET A 283 6.03 -7.66 24.26
N HIS A 284 5.16 -8.42 24.92
CA HIS A 284 5.59 -9.40 25.90
C HIS A 284 6.41 -10.45 25.13
N GLU A 285 7.72 -10.42 25.34
CA GLU A 285 8.58 -11.56 25.04
C GLU A 285 8.03 -12.71 25.88
N SER A 286 7.44 -13.71 25.21
CA SER A 286 6.86 -14.85 25.91
C SER A 286 8.01 -15.69 26.47
N ASP A 287 8.46 -15.35 27.67
CA ASP A 287 9.22 -16.27 28.49
C ASP A 287 8.30 -17.45 28.82
N LYS A 288 8.32 -18.47 27.96
CA LYS A 288 7.86 -19.81 28.29
C LYS A 288 8.83 -20.40 29.31
N ASN A 289 8.69 -19.99 30.57
CA ASN A 289 9.12 -20.76 31.72
C ASN A 289 7.89 -21.02 32.60
N GLY A 290 7.11 -22.02 32.18
CA GLY A 290 6.09 -22.63 33.03
C GLY A 290 6.76 -23.60 33.98
N ASN A 291 6.80 -23.20 35.26
CA ASN A 291 7.04 -23.94 36.49
C ASN A 291 7.34 -25.45 36.36
N GLY A 292 8.58 -25.81 36.69
CA GLY A 292 8.79 -26.85 37.68
C GLY A 292 8.57 -26.25 39.08
N GLU A 293 7.48 -26.61 39.73
CA GLU A 293 7.36 -26.58 41.19
C GLU A 293 7.18 -28.02 41.67
N GLY A 294 8.01 -28.41 42.62
CA GLY A 294 8.14 -29.78 43.11
C GLY A 294 7.46 -30.04 44.45
N SER A 295 7.73 -31.26 44.93
CA SER A 295 7.57 -31.80 46.29
C SER A 295 6.15 -31.90 46.87
N HIS A 296 5.59 -33.10 46.86
CA HIS A 296 5.62 -34.01 48.03
C HIS A 296 5.59 -35.47 47.57
#